data_AF-A0A7V9DBW4-F1
#
_entry.id   AF-A0A7V9DBW4-F1
#
_cell.length_a   1.000
_cell.length_b   1.000
_cell.length_c   1.000
_cell.angle_alpha   90.00
_cell.angle_beta   90.00
_cell.angle_gamma   90.00
#
_symmetry.space_group_name_H-M   'P 1'
#
loop_
_entity.id
_entity.type
_entity.pdbx_description
1 polymer ?
#
loop_
_entity_poly.entity_id
_entity_poly.type
_entity_poly.pdbx_seq_one_letter_code
_entity_poly.pdbx_strand_id
1 'polypeptide(L)' 'MEEFADVIDHVLTVCDSAAENCTIFPAEVVRVHHSFDDPAAVEGDHQARTAAFRRVRDEIKEYFERDFIPQVSTRERT' A
#
# COMPACT_ATOMS: atom_id res chain seq x y z
N MET A 1 -9.46 14.03 -19.86
CA MET A 1 -9.61 13.15 -18.67
C MET A 1 -8.21 12.98 -18.11
N GLU A 2 -7.69 14.07 -17.55
CA GLU A 2 -6.31 14.24 -17.09
C GLU A 2 -6.46 15.05 -15.80
N GLU A 3 -6.50 14.40 -14.64
CA GLU A 3 -6.69 15.14 -13.39
C GLU A 3 -6.03 14.50 -12.16
N PHE A 4 -4.94 13.76 -12.36
CA PHE A 4 -4.06 13.31 -11.26
C PHE A 4 -2.57 13.34 -11.66
N ALA A 5 -2.23 14.08 -12.72
CA ALA A 5 -0.85 14.18 -13.23
C ALA A 5 0.02 15.17 -12.44
N ASP A 6 -0.52 15.79 -11.40
CA ASP A 6 0.26 16.63 -10.49
C ASP A 6 0.95 15.75 -9.44
N VAL A 7 2.18 15.37 -9.80
CA VAL A 7 3.30 14.89 -8.97
C VAL A 7 2.94 13.84 -7.91
N ILE A 8 2.94 12.58 -8.31
CA ILE A 8 3.01 11.46 -7.36
C ILE A 8 4.48 11.15 -7.09
N ASP A 9 4.94 11.44 -5.87
CA ASP A 9 6.32 11.16 -5.44
C ASP A 9 6.55 9.68 -5.08
N HIS A 10 5.55 9.04 -4.46
CA HIS A 10 5.66 7.67 -3.93
C HIS A 10 4.41 6.85 -4.25
N VAL A 11 4.63 5.61 -4.68
CA VAL A 11 3.57 4.62 -4.93
C VAL A 11 3.87 3.39 -4.08
N LEU A 12 2.99 3.10 -3.12
CA LEU A 12 3.03 1.87 -2.33
C LEU A 12 2.01 0.88 -2.89
N THR A 13 2.48 -0.29 -3.31
CA THR A 13 1.64 -1.40 -3.75
C THR A 13 1.51 -2.42 -2.62
N VAL A 14 0.27 -2.75 -2.27
CA VAL A 14 -0.07 -3.54 -1.07
C VAL A 14 -0.33 -5.03 -1.35
N CYS A 15 -0.33 -5.43 -2.62
CA CYS A 15 -0.43 -6.81 -3.06
C CYS A 15 0.21 -6.97 -4.44
N ASP A 16 0.63 -8.18 -4.80
CA ASP A 16 1.23 -8.50 -6.10
C ASP A 16 0.29 -8.14 -7.26
N SER A 17 -1.02 -8.38 -7.09
CA SER A 17 -2.02 -7.98 -8.10
C SER A 17 -2.02 -6.47 -8.35
N ALA A 18 -1.83 -5.66 -7.31
CA ALA A 18 -1.73 -4.20 -7.45
C ALA A 18 -0.39 -3.76 -8.04
N ALA A 19 0.69 -4.49 -7.77
CA ALA A 19 2.00 -4.23 -8.37
C ALA A 19 1.98 -4.45 -9.90
N GLU A 20 1.33 -5.53 -10.35
CA GLU A 20 1.27 -5.91 -11.77
C GLU A 20 0.27 -5.07 -12.57
N ASN A 21 -0.80 -4.58 -11.95
CA ASN A 21 -1.82 -3.75 -12.62
C ASN A 21 -1.48 -2.24 -12.62
N CYS A 22 -0.44 -1.80 -11.90
CA CYS A 22 -0.03 -0.39 -11.87
C CYS A 22 0.78 -0.03 -13.12
N THR A 23 0.03 0.17 -14.20
CA THR A 23 0.54 0.13 -15.58
C THR A 23 1.46 1.29 -15.95
N ILE A 24 1.18 2.57 -15.66
CA ILE A 24 2.11 3.68 -16.03
C ILE A 24 1.95 4.87 -15.08
N PHE A 25 3.04 5.29 -14.44
CA PHE A 25 3.16 6.64 -13.85
C PHE A 25 4.11 7.46 -14.74
N PRO A 26 3.73 8.66 -15.20
CA PRO A 26 4.51 9.44 -16.16
C PRO A 26 5.77 10.13 -15.60
N ALA A 27 6.09 9.95 -14.31
CA ALA A 27 7.19 10.64 -13.62
C ALA A 27 8.13 9.65 -12.89
N GLU A 28 9.31 10.14 -12.48
CA GLU A 28 10.24 9.46 -11.56
C GLU A 28 9.56 9.24 -10.20
N VAL A 29 8.83 8.14 -10.08
CA VAL A 29 8.07 7.79 -8.88
C VAL A 29 8.79 6.70 -8.09
N VAL A 30 8.90 6.88 -6.78
CA VAL A 30 9.47 5.86 -5.89
C VAL A 30 8.43 4.76 -5.71
N ARG A 31 8.71 3.58 -6.27
CA ARG A 31 7.85 2.40 -6.14
C ARG A 31 8.26 1.60 -4.91
N VAL A 32 7.35 1.48 -3.96
CA VAL A 32 7.47 0.61 -2.79
C VAL A 32 6.47 -0.52 -2.93
N HIS A 33 6.88 -1.73 -2.60
CA HIS A 33 6.01 -2.90 -2.64
C HIS A 33 6.06 -3.62 -1.30
N HIS A 34 4.90 -3.85 -0.72
CA HIS A 34 4.75 -4.63 0.50
C HIS A 34 3.44 -5.42 0.43
N SER A 35 3.54 -6.74 0.29
CA SER A 35 2.36 -7.59 0.19
C SER A 35 1.79 -7.87 1.58
N PHE A 36 0.51 -7.55 1.74
CA PHE A 36 -0.30 -7.94 2.89
C PHE A 36 -1.21 -9.12 2.52
N ASP A 37 -1.59 -9.93 3.50
CA ASP A 37 -2.61 -10.96 3.30
C ASP A 37 -3.94 -10.33 2.85
N ASP A 38 -4.62 -10.97 1.90
CA ASP A 38 -5.93 -10.52 1.46
C ASP A 38 -7.02 -10.94 2.47
N PRO A 39 -7.66 -9.99 3.18
CA PRO A 39 -8.70 -10.33 4.16
C PRO A 39 -10.01 -10.77 3.50
N ALA A 40 -10.19 -10.53 2.20
CA ALA A 40 -11.37 -10.95 1.45
C ALA A 40 -11.33 -12.44 1.06
N ALA A 41 -10.14 -13.03 0.96
CA ALA A 41 -9.91 -14.45 0.77
C ALA A 41 -10.25 -15.30 2.02
N VAL A 42 -10.43 -14.68 3.19
CA VAL A 42 -10.82 -15.40 4.41
C VAL A 42 -12.28 -15.83 4.33
N GLU A 43 -12.50 -17.13 4.25
CA GLU A 43 -13.82 -17.76 4.30
C GLU A 43 -14.26 -18.00 5.75
N GLY A 44 -15.58 -17.97 5.99
CA GLY A 44 -16.17 -18.26 7.30
C GLY A 44 -17.24 -17.26 7.74
N ASP A 45 -17.56 -17.28 9.03
CA ASP A 45 -18.57 -16.42 9.62
C ASP A 45 -18.18 -14.93 9.56
N HIS A 46 -19.17 -14.04 9.61
CA HIS A 46 -18.96 -12.59 9.62
C HIS A 46 -17.93 -12.14 10.67
N GLN A 47 -17.90 -12.79 11.85
CA GLN A 47 -16.91 -12.46 12.88
C GLN A 47 -15.47 -12.79 12.44
N ALA A 48 -15.24 -13.94 11.80
CA ALA A 48 -13.93 -14.35 11.33
C ALA A 48 -13.42 -13.43 10.21
N ARG A 49 -14.31 -13.08 9.26
CA ARG A 49 -14.03 -12.11 8.20
C ARG A 49 -13.67 -10.75 8.79
N THR A 50 -14.50 -10.23 9.69
CA THR A 50 -14.25 -8.94 10.35
C THR A 50 -12.93 -8.92 11.12
N ALA A 51 -12.59 -10.03 11.79
CA ALA A 51 -11.31 -10.16 12.49
C ALA A 51 -10.12 -10.12 11.53
N ALA A 52 -10.22 -10.78 10.37
CA ALA A 52 -9.19 -10.74 9.33
C ALA A 52 -8.98 -9.33 8.77
N PHE A 53 -10.06 -8.60 8.46
CA PHE A 53 -9.97 -7.19 8.03
C PHE A 53 -9.31 -6.29 9.09
N ARG A 54 -9.63 -6.49 10.37
CA ARG A 54 -9.01 -5.73 11.45
C ARG A 54 -7.52 -6.05 11.57
N ARG A 55 -7.15 -7.33 11.53
CA ARG A 55 -5.75 -7.76 11.55
C ARG A 55 -4.94 -7.09 10.44
N VAL A 56 -5.39 -7.20 9.19
CA VAL A 56 -4.69 -6.63 8.03
C VAL A 56 -4.61 -5.11 8.12
N ARG A 57 -5.68 -4.43 8.58
CA ARG A 57 -5.64 -2.98 8.84
C ARG A 57 -4.57 -2.62 9.87
N ASP A 58 -4.48 -3.37 10.97
CA ASP A 58 -3.51 -3.10 12.03
C ASP A 58 -2.07 -3.40 11.56
N GLU A 59 -1.87 -4.43 10.72
CA GLU A 59 -0.59 -4.73 10.05
C GLU A 59 -0.18 -3.60 9.10
N ILE A 60 -1.09 -3.08 8.27
CA ILE A 60 -0.84 -1.93 7.39
C ILE A 60 -0.43 -0.71 8.22
N LYS A 61 -1.15 -0.45 9.32
CA LYS A 61 -0.85 0.69 10.20
C LYS A 61 0.55 0.55 10.80
N GLU A 62 0.89 -0.62 11.34
CA GLU A 62 2.21 -0.86 11.93
C GLU A 62 3.32 -0.69 10.89
N TYR A 63 3.15 -1.27 9.70
CA TYR A 63 4.11 -1.09 8.59
C TYR A 63 4.29 0.38 8.20
N PHE A 64 3.19 1.14 8.13
CA PHE A 64 3.25 2.56 7.81
C PHE A 64 4.08 3.33 8.84
N GLU A 65 3.81 3.11 10.12
CA GLU A 65 4.48 3.81 11.22
C GLU A 65 5.95 3.42 11.36
N ARG A 66 6.29 2.14 11.15
CA ARG A 66 7.62 1.60 11.43
C ARG A 66 8.58 1.64 10.24
N ASP A 67 8.06 1.46 9.03
CA ASP A 67 8.88 1.27 7.83
C ASP A 67 8.62 2.36 6.80
N PHE A 68 7.37 2.61 6.42
CA PHE A 68 7.07 3.51 5.30
C PHE A 68 7.38 4.98 5.62
N ILE A 69 6.85 5.53 6.71
CA ILE A 69 7.09 6.93 7.11
C ILE A 69 8.59 7.22 7.26
N PRO A 70 9.39 6.43 8.00
CA PRO A 70 10.82 6.68 8.08
C PRO A 70 11.55 6.61 6.73
N GLN A 71 11.13 5.72 5.82
CA GLN A 71 11.72 5.67 4.47
C GLN A 71 11.43 6.94 3.65
N VAL A 72 10.22 7.50 3.75
CA VAL A 72 9.84 8.73 3.05
C VAL A 72 10.49 9.96 3.68
N SER A 73 10.46 10.09 5.01
CA SER A 73 11.00 11.26 5.73
C SER A 73 12.52 11.41 5.63
N THR A 74 13.25 10.33 5.32
CA THR A 74 14.71 10.38 5.20
C THR A 74 15.16 11.02 3.88
N ARG A 75 14.28 11.10 2.87
CA ARG A 75 14.65 11.50 1.50
C ARG A 75 14.36 12.97 1.15
N GLU A 76 13.57 13.70 1.96
CA GLU A 76 13.27 15.15 1.76
C GLU A 76 14.45 16.11 2.08
N ARG A 77 15.71 15.63 2.10
CA ARG A 77 16.90 16.47 2.29
C ARG A 77 17.94 16.24 1.20
N THR A 78 17.64 16.63 -0.05
CA THR A 78 18.66 17.03 -1.05
C THR A 78 18.00 17.96 -2.05
#